data_AF-A0A7C8K2G5-F1
#
_entry.id   AF-A0A7C8K2G5-F1
#
_cell.length_a   1.000
_cell.length_b   1.000
_cell.length_c   1.000
_cell.angle_alpha   90.00
_cell.angle_beta   90.00
_cell.angle_gamma   90.00
#
_symmetry.space_group_name_H-M   'P 1'
#
loop_
_entity.id
_entity.type
_entity.pdbx_description
1 polymer ?
#
loop_
_entity_poly.entity_id
_entity_poly.type
_entity_poly.pdbx_seq_one_letter_code
_entity_poly.pdbx_strand_id
1 'polypeptide(L)'
;MTSTDIQSLLRFLTGPAKLPLRDAMSKAKPLLADGLSSPDEIAKAPLEKLKGIFTDERTAKQVHSAAKRTSKSSSSKKRSSSSTHEEALSPSSQNATGNTSMISPSKRRRTNQTPSIDTSDPQSWETGLDLPPPIRDENLISITTIITNRAPLLLAFTIVSLTYTHPWLPASSRFSLAQGLLDLTASSKAKSIGITRPDDAKNDTVEEGYKKLKVLSKEIPILRRWDTPSTSTTTSFQTETSLQKQGVSHKPDKPPSDDVKSTSIDLGPSASAAGDVSPSHPSSSSPSPSVLPVSRTAGTAAGSSISARYPNEPIYWSLCPSLLSQPPTASKLNPSALPIHLPHAAHSYLTRSFSQDKLPLLLGALHLLYESWVNALDAVDLDRKSWNWYCSIRPTVEDGPEGWGGKGPVKLKDILSLRHKGGVDLR
;
A
#
# COMPACT_ATOMS: atom_id res chain seq x y z
N MET A 1 44.72 30.37 12.12
CA MET A 1 43.62 29.71 11.36
C MET A 1 44.13 28.37 10.87
N THR A 2 43.48 27.25 11.18
CA THR A 2 43.80 25.97 10.51
C THR A 2 42.79 25.70 9.39
N SER A 3 43.20 24.93 8.38
CA SER A 3 42.28 24.48 7.32
C SER A 3 41.18 23.58 7.90
N THR A 4 41.54 22.78 8.90
CA THR A 4 40.66 21.84 9.62
C THR A 4 39.48 22.55 10.30
N ASP A 5 39.71 23.70 10.95
CA ASP A 5 38.65 24.47 11.63
C ASP A 5 37.57 24.86 10.62
N ILE A 6 38.00 25.45 9.49
CA ILE A 6 37.13 25.92 8.41
C ILE A 6 36.32 24.76 7.82
N GLN A 7 36.96 23.62 7.53
CA GLN A 7 36.25 22.44 7.03
C GLN A 7 35.23 21.89 8.05
N SER A 8 35.58 21.88 9.34
CA SER A 8 34.68 21.42 10.41
C SER A 8 33.45 22.34 10.55
N LEU A 9 33.66 23.66 10.45
CA LEU A 9 32.63 24.69 10.54
C LEU A 9 31.71 24.67 9.32
N LEU A 10 32.26 24.55 8.10
CA LEU A 10 31.46 24.41 6.87
C LEU A 10 30.57 23.17 6.89
N ARG A 11 31.08 22.04 7.39
CA ARG A 11 30.31 20.80 7.58
C ARG A 11 29.18 20.98 8.61
N PHE A 12 29.40 21.77 9.66
CA PHE A 12 28.38 22.13 10.64
C PHE A 12 27.30 23.06 10.05
N LEU A 13 27.71 24.11 9.31
CA LEU A 13 26.82 25.10 8.72
C LEU A 13 25.91 24.49 7.64
N THR A 14 26.46 23.63 6.77
CA THR A 14 25.72 22.98 5.68
C THR A 14 24.84 21.81 6.14
N GLY A 15 25.33 20.97 7.07
CA GLY A 15 24.58 19.82 7.59
C GLY A 15 23.64 20.18 8.75
N PRO A 16 24.11 20.16 10.01
CA PRO A 16 23.31 20.48 11.21
C PRO A 16 22.50 21.80 11.16
N ALA A 17 23.05 22.86 10.57
CA ALA A 17 22.39 24.15 10.43
C ALA A 17 21.68 24.38 9.09
N LYS A 18 21.85 23.49 8.09
CA LYS A 18 21.12 23.50 6.81
C LYS A 18 21.19 24.82 6.02
N LEU A 19 22.34 25.49 6.02
CA LEU A 19 22.59 26.64 5.15
C LEU A 19 23.07 26.19 3.77
N PRO A 20 22.72 26.90 2.67
CA PRO A 20 23.32 26.67 1.35
C PRO A 20 24.84 26.83 1.39
N LEU A 21 25.58 26.01 0.64
CA LEU A 21 27.05 26.00 0.67
C LEU A 21 27.67 27.38 0.40
N ARG A 22 27.13 28.15 -0.55
CA ARG A 22 27.58 29.52 -0.86
C ARG A 22 27.49 30.44 0.36
N ASP A 23 26.41 30.32 1.12
CA ASP A 23 26.12 31.21 2.25
C ASP A 23 26.86 30.73 3.51
N ALA A 24 27.07 29.42 3.67
CA ALA A 24 28.00 28.86 4.65
C ALA A 24 29.46 29.34 4.40
N MET A 25 29.91 29.34 3.14
CA MET A 25 31.24 29.81 2.74
C MET A 25 31.46 31.30 3.02
N SER A 26 30.46 32.15 2.78
CA SER A 26 30.58 33.59 3.07
C SER A 26 30.53 33.92 4.56
N LYS A 27 29.84 33.11 5.39
CA LYS A 27 29.74 33.33 6.85
C LYS A 27 30.80 32.59 7.68
N ALA A 28 31.49 31.58 7.14
CA ALA A 28 32.55 30.87 7.85
C ALA A 28 33.76 31.76 8.20
N LYS A 29 34.15 32.70 7.31
CA LYS A 29 35.27 33.62 7.57
C LYS A 29 34.98 34.60 8.73
N PRO A 30 33.84 35.33 8.77
CA PRO A 30 33.45 36.13 9.94
C PRO A 30 33.36 35.33 11.25
N LEU A 31 32.74 34.13 11.23
CA LEU A 31 32.65 33.30 12.43
C LEU A 31 34.02 32.94 13.01
N LEU A 32 35.00 32.62 12.16
CA LEU A 32 36.35 32.32 12.61
C LEU A 32 37.12 33.55 13.11
N ALA A 33 36.81 34.75 12.59
CA ALA A 33 37.38 36.01 13.08
C ALA A 33 36.84 36.37 14.49
N ASP A 34 35.57 36.12 14.74
CA ASP A 34 34.91 36.29 16.06
C ASP A 34 35.28 35.19 17.09
N GLY A 35 36.18 34.27 16.74
CA GLY A 35 36.60 33.16 17.61
C GLY A 35 35.55 32.06 17.78
N LEU A 36 34.56 31.98 16.90
CA LEU A 36 33.50 30.96 16.90
C LEU A 36 33.87 29.80 15.97
N SER A 37 34.95 29.10 16.33
CA SER A 37 35.54 28.01 15.57
C SER A 37 34.74 26.70 15.66
N SER A 38 34.16 26.42 16.83
CA SER A 38 33.45 25.18 17.12
C SER A 38 31.94 25.36 17.32
N PRO A 39 31.12 24.31 17.09
CA PRO A 39 29.70 24.31 17.44
C PRO A 39 29.43 24.52 18.94
N ASP A 40 30.41 24.26 19.81
CA ASP A 40 30.27 24.40 21.26
C ASP A 40 30.53 25.85 21.72
N GLU A 41 31.38 26.61 21.00
CA GLU A 41 31.45 28.08 21.13
C GLU A 41 30.16 28.74 20.62
N ILE A 42 29.71 28.37 19.42
CA ILE A 42 28.49 28.93 18.80
C ILE A 42 27.25 28.68 19.69
N ALA A 43 27.20 27.55 20.42
CA ALA A 43 26.10 27.25 21.35
C ALA A 43 26.09 28.12 22.61
N LYS A 44 27.26 28.67 23.02
CA LYS A 44 27.46 29.53 24.19
C LYS A 44 27.40 31.03 23.86
N ALA A 45 27.67 31.41 22.61
CA ALA A 45 27.66 32.79 22.16
C ALA A 45 26.29 33.48 22.38
N PRO A 46 26.25 34.77 22.73
CA PRO A 46 25.01 35.54 22.78
C PRO A 46 24.44 35.76 21.37
N LEU A 47 23.11 35.82 21.25
CA LEU A 47 22.42 35.96 19.97
C LEU A 47 22.76 37.27 19.24
N GLU A 48 23.14 38.32 19.96
CA GLU A 48 23.52 39.63 19.41
C GLU A 48 24.77 39.56 18.53
N LYS A 49 25.83 38.86 18.98
CA LYS A 49 27.02 38.61 18.15
C LYS A 49 26.66 37.84 16.88
N LEU A 50 25.77 36.84 17.01
CA LEU A 50 25.28 36.10 15.84
C LEU A 50 24.42 36.95 14.90
N LYS A 51 23.67 37.96 15.39
CA LYS A 51 22.96 38.94 14.52
C LYS A 51 23.93 39.86 13.76
N GLY A 52 25.08 40.20 14.34
CA GLY A 52 26.13 40.96 13.63
C GLY A 52 26.69 40.21 12.42
N ILE A 53 26.80 38.88 12.52
CA ILE A 53 27.30 38.01 11.43
C ILE A 53 26.17 37.62 10.47
N PHE A 54 25.00 37.25 10.99
CA PHE A 54 23.84 36.77 10.24
C PHE A 54 22.77 37.87 10.16
N THR A 55 22.77 38.56 9.01
CA THR A 55 21.83 39.64 8.66
C THR A 55 20.35 39.24 8.69
N ASP A 56 20.04 37.94 8.59
CA ASP A 56 18.70 37.40 8.85
C ASP A 56 18.66 36.71 10.23
N GLU A 57 17.87 37.28 11.14
CA GLU A 57 17.62 36.75 12.48
C GLU A 57 17.07 35.31 12.49
N ARG A 58 16.36 34.89 11.43
CA ARG A 58 15.90 33.51 11.27
C ARG A 58 17.08 32.57 11.08
N THR A 59 18.07 32.93 10.25
CA THR A 59 19.31 32.14 10.11
C THR A 59 20.14 32.15 11.40
N ALA A 60 20.26 33.29 12.10
CA ALA A 60 20.95 33.35 13.39
C ALA A 60 20.36 32.38 14.42
N LYS A 61 19.03 32.38 14.58
CA LYS A 61 18.30 31.45 15.47
C LYS A 61 18.42 30.00 15.02
N GLN A 62 18.42 29.72 13.72
CA GLN A 62 18.60 28.39 13.14
C GLN A 62 20.00 27.83 13.45
N VAL A 63 21.05 28.65 13.31
CA VAL A 63 22.45 28.29 13.62
C VAL A 63 22.65 28.06 15.13
N HIS A 64 22.15 28.96 15.99
CA HIS A 64 22.23 28.78 17.46
C HIS A 64 21.51 27.50 17.93
N SER A 65 20.34 27.23 17.33
CA SER A 65 19.56 26.02 17.61
C SER A 65 20.23 24.74 17.09
N ALA A 66 20.99 24.82 15.98
CA ALA A 66 21.78 23.70 15.50
C ALA A 66 22.98 23.42 16.43
N ALA A 67 23.70 24.47 16.83
CA ALA A 67 24.85 24.40 17.73
C ALA A 67 24.48 23.76 19.07
N LYS A 68 23.37 24.19 19.68
CA LYS A 68 22.81 23.61 20.92
C LYS A 68 22.29 22.17 20.80
N ARG A 69 22.14 21.62 19.59
CA ARG A 69 21.84 20.19 19.36
C ARG A 69 23.13 19.39 19.19
N THR A 70 24.12 19.90 18.47
CA THR A 70 25.41 19.23 18.30
C THR A 70 26.20 19.15 19.60
N SER A 71 26.19 20.20 20.43
CA SER A 71 26.90 20.23 21.72
C SER A 71 26.32 19.28 22.77
N LYS A 72 25.02 19.01 22.71
CA LYS A 72 24.37 17.95 23.52
C LYS A 72 24.66 16.55 22.97
N SER A 73 24.90 16.43 21.67
CA SER A 73 25.26 15.15 21.03
C SER A 73 26.73 14.77 21.24
N SER A 74 27.64 15.75 21.43
CA SER A 74 29.04 15.50 21.76
C SER A 74 29.20 15.08 23.23
N SER A 75 28.57 15.79 24.17
CA SER A 75 28.65 15.44 25.61
C SER A 75 28.04 14.07 25.93
N SER A 76 27.01 13.65 25.20
CA SER A 76 26.36 12.33 25.38
C SER A 76 27.22 11.13 24.97
N LYS A 77 28.40 11.30 24.38
CA LYS A 77 29.22 10.19 23.83
C LYS A 77 30.46 9.83 24.67
N LYS A 78 30.57 10.30 25.92
CA LYS A 78 31.71 9.98 26.81
C LYS A 78 31.29 9.23 28.09
N ARG A 79 30.84 7.99 27.93
CA ARG A 79 30.87 6.97 29.00
C ARG A 79 30.96 5.57 28.35
N SER A 80 32.13 4.96 28.46
CA SER A 80 32.40 3.59 27.99
C SER A 80 32.24 2.60 29.15
N SER A 81 32.10 1.32 28.78
CA SER A 81 32.07 0.14 29.64
C SER A 81 33.14 0.10 30.73
N SER A 82 32.71 -0.23 31.95
CA SER A 82 33.45 -1.01 32.96
C SER A 82 32.42 -1.80 33.80
N SER A 83 32.85 -2.75 34.63
CA SER A 83 32.03 -3.89 35.06
C SER A 83 31.95 -4.11 36.58
N THR A 84 31.11 -5.09 36.96
CA THR A 84 31.23 -5.95 38.16
C THR A 84 30.65 -5.45 39.51
N HIS A 85 29.50 -6.04 39.87
CA HIS A 85 29.00 -6.43 41.22
C HIS A 85 28.46 -5.44 42.29
N GLU A 86 27.62 -6.07 43.12
CA GLU A 86 27.05 -5.80 44.46
C GLU A 86 26.08 -4.64 44.81
N GLU A 87 24.85 -5.09 45.11
CA GLU A 87 24.08 -4.95 46.37
C GLU A 87 23.66 -3.60 47.01
N ALA A 88 22.84 -3.75 48.07
CA ALA A 88 22.47 -2.80 49.12
C ALA A 88 21.42 -1.69 48.84
N LEU A 89 20.16 -2.06 49.10
CA LEU A 89 19.25 -1.40 50.08
C LEU A 89 18.96 0.11 49.99
N SER A 90 17.67 0.44 49.80
CA SER A 90 17.07 1.71 50.20
C SER A 90 17.03 1.87 51.74
N PRO A 91 16.87 3.10 52.26
CA PRO A 91 15.56 3.36 52.89
C PRO A 91 14.92 4.73 52.57
N SER A 92 13.65 4.83 52.94
CA SER A 92 12.71 5.94 52.67
C SER A 92 12.91 7.16 53.58
N SER A 93 12.56 8.36 53.10
CA SER A 93 11.55 9.21 53.78
C SER A 93 11.09 10.42 52.94
N GLN A 94 9.76 10.58 52.87
CA GLN A 94 8.94 11.81 53.04
C GLN A 94 9.47 13.15 52.43
N ASN A 95 8.67 13.93 51.70
CA ASN A 95 7.28 14.29 52.06
C ASN A 95 6.40 14.77 50.87
N ALA A 96 5.14 15.11 51.16
CA ALA A 96 4.12 15.63 50.23
C ALA A 96 4.57 16.92 49.48
N THR A 97 4.03 17.29 48.31
CA THR A 97 2.60 17.55 48.01
C THR A 97 2.32 17.46 46.50
N GLY A 98 1.09 17.08 46.13
CA GLY A 98 0.76 16.77 44.73
C GLY A 98 0.51 17.96 43.81
N ASN A 99 0.66 17.75 42.50
CA ASN A 99 -0.09 18.50 41.49
C ASN A 99 -0.29 17.63 40.23
N THR A 100 -1.55 17.46 39.81
CA THR A 100 -1.92 16.58 38.68
C THR A 100 -1.80 17.35 37.36
N SER A 101 -0.87 16.96 36.47
CA SER A 101 -0.83 17.55 35.13
C SER A 101 -0.30 16.60 34.03
N MET A 102 -1.23 16.16 33.18
CA MET A 102 -1.09 16.04 31.72
C MET A 102 0.25 15.52 31.17
N ILE A 103 0.55 14.23 31.35
CA ILE A 103 1.55 13.53 30.51
C ILE A 103 0.97 13.33 29.10
N SER A 104 1.10 14.36 28.27
CA SER A 104 0.83 14.26 26.83
C SER A 104 1.81 13.27 26.19
N PRO A 105 1.35 12.21 25.50
CA PRO A 105 2.22 11.21 24.89
C PRO A 105 2.96 11.81 23.68
N SER A 106 4.12 12.41 23.94
CA SER A 106 5.00 12.96 22.91
C SER A 106 5.28 11.93 21.82
N LYS A 107 5.09 12.31 20.56
CA LYS A 107 5.24 11.45 19.37
C LYS A 107 6.67 10.92 19.24
N ARG A 108 7.01 9.85 19.97
CA ARG A 108 8.21 9.03 19.75
C ARG A 108 8.07 8.35 18.40
N ARG A 109 8.47 9.06 17.35
CA ARG A 109 8.42 8.63 15.94
C ARG A 109 9.33 7.43 15.74
N ARG A 110 8.87 6.23 16.10
CA ARG A 110 9.48 4.96 15.69
C ARG A 110 9.63 5.05 14.17
N THR A 111 10.87 4.94 13.71
CA THR A 111 11.17 4.73 12.30
C THR A 111 10.57 3.38 11.93
N ASN A 112 9.53 3.38 11.11
CA ASN A 112 9.11 2.16 10.43
C ASN A 112 10.28 1.75 9.54
N GLN A 113 11.10 0.81 10.02
CA GLN A 113 12.02 0.09 9.16
C GLN A 113 11.15 -0.87 8.34
N THR A 114 10.77 -0.44 7.14
CA THR A 114 10.44 -1.42 6.09
C THR A 114 11.65 -2.34 5.93
N PRO A 115 11.46 -3.65 5.74
CA PRO A 115 12.57 -4.52 5.37
C PRO A 115 13.25 -3.98 4.10
N SER A 116 14.54 -4.30 3.92
CA SER A 116 15.23 -4.03 2.66
C SER A 116 14.74 -5.03 1.63
N ILE A 117 13.65 -4.69 0.93
CA ILE A 117 13.06 -5.51 -0.13
C ILE A 117 14.06 -5.58 -1.29
N ASP A 118 14.47 -6.78 -1.68
CA ASP A 118 15.20 -6.98 -2.93
C ASP A 118 14.17 -7.17 -4.04
N THR A 119 14.08 -6.21 -4.96
CA THR A 119 13.17 -6.28 -6.10
C THR A 119 13.42 -7.47 -7.03
N SER A 120 14.62 -8.07 -6.92
CA SER A 120 15.11 -9.22 -7.68
C SER A 120 14.77 -10.58 -7.05
N ASP A 121 14.36 -10.62 -5.78
CA ASP A 121 13.96 -11.84 -5.08
C ASP A 121 12.46 -11.84 -4.73
N PRO A 122 11.66 -12.74 -5.32
CA PRO A 122 10.26 -12.96 -4.94
C PRO A 122 10.03 -13.26 -3.45
N GLN A 123 10.97 -13.94 -2.78
CA GLN A 123 10.77 -14.39 -1.40
C GLN A 123 10.95 -13.25 -0.38
N SER A 124 11.77 -12.25 -0.69
CA SER A 124 11.91 -11.02 0.09
C SER A 124 10.59 -10.26 0.24
N TRP A 125 9.69 -10.36 -0.74
CA TRP A 125 8.37 -9.74 -0.71
C TRP A 125 7.39 -10.43 0.22
N GLU A 126 7.46 -11.76 0.36
CA GLU A 126 6.59 -12.52 1.26
C GLU A 126 7.07 -12.46 2.72
N THR A 127 8.37 -12.22 2.92
CA THR A 127 9.02 -12.18 4.24
C THR A 127 8.40 -11.12 5.16
N GLY A 128 7.90 -11.57 6.33
CA GLY A 128 7.35 -10.70 7.37
C GLY A 128 5.90 -10.23 7.14
N LEU A 129 5.18 -10.85 6.19
CA LEU A 129 3.75 -10.58 5.95
C LEU A 129 2.79 -11.51 6.70
N ASP A 130 3.31 -12.34 7.62
CA ASP A 130 2.50 -13.26 8.41
C ASP A 130 1.47 -12.54 9.28
N LEU A 131 0.25 -13.06 9.29
CA LEU A 131 -0.82 -12.64 10.19
C LEU A 131 -0.89 -13.59 11.40
N PRO A 132 -1.30 -13.10 12.59
CA PRO A 132 -1.47 -13.98 13.73
C PRO A 132 -2.59 -15.00 13.45
N PRO A 133 -2.46 -16.25 13.94
CA PRO A 133 -3.36 -17.33 13.58
C PRO A 133 -4.81 -17.03 14.00
N PRO A 134 -5.81 -17.33 13.15
CA PRO A 134 -7.22 -17.03 13.45
C PRO A 134 -7.75 -17.90 14.60
N ILE A 135 -8.28 -17.25 15.65
CA ILE A 135 -8.94 -17.93 16.77
C ILE A 135 -10.36 -18.30 16.34
N ARG A 136 -10.70 -19.60 16.34
CA ARG A 136 -12.04 -20.11 15.95
C ARG A 136 -13.02 -20.33 17.13
N ASP A 137 -12.71 -19.82 18.33
CA ASP A 137 -13.64 -19.89 19.47
C ASP A 137 -14.84 -18.94 19.26
N GLU A 138 -15.98 -19.51 18.88
CA GLU A 138 -17.21 -18.77 18.62
C GLU A 138 -17.76 -18.02 19.84
N ASN A 139 -17.52 -18.52 21.06
CA ASN A 139 -18.00 -17.86 22.28
C ASN A 139 -17.23 -16.56 22.49
N LEU A 140 -15.88 -16.63 22.47
CA LEU A 140 -15.00 -15.46 22.57
C LEU A 140 -15.21 -14.47 21.44
N ILE A 141 -15.44 -14.94 20.20
CA ILE A 141 -15.82 -14.07 19.09
C ILE A 141 -17.16 -13.38 19.39
N SER A 142 -18.20 -14.12 19.80
CA SER A 142 -19.57 -13.58 19.93
C SER A 142 -19.69 -12.47 20.99
N ILE A 143 -18.89 -12.51 22.06
CA ILE A 143 -18.85 -11.46 23.09
C ILE A 143 -17.95 -10.28 22.71
N THR A 144 -17.08 -10.44 21.71
CA THR A 144 -16.06 -9.44 21.37
C THR A 144 -16.61 -8.30 20.51
N THR A 145 -16.38 -7.08 20.98
CA THR A 145 -16.56 -5.84 20.22
C THR A 145 -15.21 -5.14 19.99
N ILE A 146 -14.99 -4.69 18.76
CA ILE A 146 -13.81 -3.93 18.34
C ILE A 146 -14.22 -2.49 18.02
N ILE A 147 -13.45 -1.51 18.47
CA ILE A 147 -13.61 -0.11 18.04
C ILE A 147 -12.54 0.15 16.98
N THR A 148 -12.95 0.37 15.73
CA THR A 148 -12.03 0.51 14.59
C THR A 148 -12.56 1.49 13.55
N ASN A 149 -11.69 1.92 12.64
CA ASN A 149 -12.04 2.77 11.51
C ASN A 149 -12.59 1.86 10.37
N ARG A 150 -13.33 2.44 9.41
CA ARG A 150 -13.79 1.69 8.22
C ARG A 150 -12.63 1.08 7.41
N ALA A 151 -11.49 1.78 7.36
CA ALA A 151 -10.33 1.42 6.54
C ALA A 151 -9.59 0.12 6.95
N PRO A 152 -9.12 -0.07 8.21
CA PRO A 152 -8.47 -1.32 8.61
C PRO A 152 -9.40 -2.54 8.57
N LEU A 153 -10.71 -2.34 8.81
CA LEU A 153 -11.68 -3.42 8.65
C LEU A 153 -11.81 -3.84 7.19
N LEU A 154 -11.93 -2.90 6.24
CA LEU A 154 -11.95 -3.23 4.82
C LEU A 154 -10.69 -3.98 4.39
N LEU A 155 -9.52 -3.53 4.86
CA LEU A 155 -8.24 -4.16 4.56
C LEU A 155 -8.21 -5.62 5.06
N ALA A 156 -8.54 -5.86 6.34
CA ALA A 156 -8.64 -7.21 6.91
C ALA A 156 -9.65 -8.09 6.15
N PHE A 157 -10.84 -7.55 5.88
CA PHE A 157 -11.94 -8.23 5.21
C PHE A 157 -11.55 -8.64 3.77
N THR A 158 -10.82 -7.78 3.05
CA THR A 158 -10.38 -8.03 1.68
C THR A 158 -9.26 -9.06 1.63
N ILE A 159 -8.31 -9.02 2.55
CA ILE A 159 -7.24 -10.03 2.63
C ILE A 159 -7.83 -11.43 2.85
N VAL A 160 -8.80 -11.56 3.77
CA VAL A 160 -9.50 -12.83 3.98
C VAL A 160 -10.35 -13.20 2.76
N SER A 161 -11.07 -12.26 2.13
CA SER A 161 -11.83 -12.53 0.90
C SER A 161 -10.95 -13.15 -0.19
N LEU A 162 -9.77 -12.57 -0.43
CA LEU A 162 -8.81 -13.04 -1.41
C LEU A 162 -8.24 -14.43 -1.07
N THR A 163 -8.27 -14.91 0.19
CA THR A 163 -7.86 -16.30 0.48
C THR A 163 -8.85 -17.35 -0.02
N TYR A 164 -10.11 -16.96 -0.28
CA TYR A 164 -11.14 -17.86 -0.80
C TYR A 164 -11.45 -17.60 -2.28
N THR A 165 -11.46 -16.34 -2.73
CA THR A 165 -11.75 -16.01 -4.14
C THR A 165 -10.51 -16.08 -5.05
N HIS A 166 -9.31 -15.86 -4.51
CA HIS A 166 -8.05 -15.86 -5.26
C HIS A 166 -6.92 -16.66 -4.54
N PRO A 167 -7.16 -17.94 -4.19
CA PRO A 167 -6.29 -18.71 -3.29
C PRO A 167 -4.84 -18.87 -3.78
N TRP A 168 -4.59 -18.80 -5.10
CA TRP A 168 -3.27 -18.89 -5.71
C TRP A 168 -2.37 -17.68 -5.44
N LEU A 169 -2.94 -16.50 -5.15
CA LEU A 169 -2.16 -15.30 -4.89
C LEU A 169 -1.39 -15.46 -3.57
N PRO A 170 -0.09 -15.12 -3.51
CA PRO A 170 0.70 -15.14 -2.28
C PRO A 170 0.32 -13.95 -1.39
N ALA A 171 0.83 -13.93 -0.15
CA ALA A 171 0.44 -12.96 0.86
C ALA A 171 0.67 -11.51 0.39
N SER A 172 1.82 -11.23 -0.21
CA SER A 172 2.19 -9.90 -0.67
C SER A 172 1.20 -9.33 -1.68
N SER A 173 0.77 -10.13 -2.66
CA SER A 173 -0.24 -9.74 -3.64
C SER A 173 -1.61 -9.48 -3.02
N ARG A 174 -2.03 -10.30 -2.04
CA ARG A 174 -3.28 -10.05 -1.30
C ARG A 174 -3.23 -8.72 -0.55
N PHE A 175 -2.11 -8.40 0.12
CA PHE A 175 -1.91 -7.11 0.78
C PHE A 175 -1.88 -5.92 -0.20
N SER A 176 -1.19 -6.06 -1.33
CA SER A 176 -1.13 -5.01 -2.37
C SER A 176 -2.51 -4.72 -2.97
N LEU A 177 -3.26 -5.75 -3.34
CA LEU A 177 -4.64 -5.62 -3.85
C LEU A 177 -5.58 -5.03 -2.80
N ALA A 178 -5.51 -5.50 -1.55
CA ALA A 178 -6.37 -5.00 -0.49
C ALA A 178 -6.08 -3.53 -0.13
N GLN A 179 -4.83 -3.07 -0.26
CA GLN A 179 -4.47 -1.66 -0.15
C GLN A 179 -4.99 -0.84 -1.33
N GLY A 180 -4.85 -1.35 -2.57
CA GLY A 180 -5.40 -0.67 -3.75
C GLY A 180 -6.92 -0.52 -3.72
N LEU A 181 -7.63 -1.52 -3.18
CA LEU A 181 -9.06 -1.42 -2.92
C LEU A 181 -9.39 -0.35 -1.86
N LEU A 182 -8.57 -0.30 -0.80
CA LEU A 182 -8.73 0.68 0.26
C LEU A 182 -8.54 2.11 -0.28
N ASP A 183 -7.48 2.37 -1.03
CA ASP A 183 -7.19 3.69 -1.57
C ASP A 183 -8.22 4.10 -2.65
N LEU A 184 -8.65 3.17 -3.52
CA LEU A 184 -9.75 3.40 -4.46
C LEU A 184 -11.07 3.75 -3.76
N THR A 185 -11.41 3.06 -2.67
CA THR A 185 -12.64 3.36 -1.91
C THR A 185 -12.53 4.63 -1.07
N ALA A 186 -11.33 4.96 -0.59
CA ALA A 186 -11.03 6.21 0.08
C ALA A 186 -11.17 7.41 -0.88
N SER A 187 -10.47 7.42 -2.01
CA SER A 187 -10.58 8.49 -3.03
C SER A 187 -12.02 8.65 -3.52
N SER A 188 -12.72 7.54 -3.81
CA SER A 188 -14.13 7.57 -4.20
C SER A 188 -15.02 8.23 -3.14
N LYS A 189 -14.81 7.93 -1.85
CA LYS A 189 -15.61 8.51 -0.77
C LYS A 189 -15.22 9.95 -0.46
N ALA A 190 -13.94 10.31 -0.54
CA ALA A 190 -13.44 11.68 -0.35
C ALA A 190 -14.02 12.65 -1.39
N LYS A 191 -14.10 12.22 -2.66
CA LYS A 191 -14.84 12.91 -3.72
C LYS A 191 -16.34 13.04 -3.40
N SER A 192 -16.98 11.93 -3.01
CA SER A 192 -18.41 11.89 -2.63
C SER A 192 -18.80 12.80 -1.45
N ILE A 193 -17.85 13.26 -0.62
CA ILE A 193 -18.11 14.16 0.52
C ILE A 193 -17.39 15.52 0.39
N GLY A 194 -16.86 15.84 -0.79
CA GLY A 194 -16.26 17.16 -1.08
C GLY A 194 -14.92 17.45 -0.39
N ILE A 195 -14.22 16.45 0.14
CA ILE A 195 -12.88 16.64 0.73
C ILE A 195 -11.82 16.89 -0.36
N THR A 196 -11.95 16.24 -1.50
CA THR A 196 -11.06 16.38 -2.67
C THR A 196 -11.70 17.32 -3.69
N ARG A 197 -10.92 18.22 -4.31
CA ARG A 197 -11.44 19.16 -5.31
C ARG A 197 -11.56 18.49 -6.69
N PRO A 198 -12.45 18.95 -7.58
CA PRO A 198 -12.60 18.36 -8.91
C PRO A 198 -11.31 18.49 -9.76
N ASP A 199 -10.49 19.52 -9.54
CA ASP A 199 -9.23 19.72 -10.29
C ASP A 199 -8.18 18.63 -10.00
N ASP A 200 -8.22 18.00 -8.81
CA ASP A 200 -7.33 16.89 -8.45
C ASP A 200 -7.63 15.61 -9.27
N ALA A 201 -8.78 15.53 -9.93
CA ALA A 201 -9.31 14.30 -10.53
C ALA A 201 -8.43 13.72 -11.66
N LYS A 202 -7.59 14.51 -12.32
CA LYS A 202 -6.64 14.02 -13.35
C LYS A 202 -5.63 13.00 -12.82
N ASN A 203 -5.35 12.95 -11.51
CA ASN A 203 -4.36 12.03 -10.93
C ASN A 203 -4.95 10.67 -10.50
N ASP A 204 -6.27 10.57 -10.40
CA ASP A 204 -6.99 9.43 -9.83
C ASP A 204 -7.55 8.48 -10.91
N THR A 205 -7.80 9.00 -12.11
CA THR A 205 -8.30 8.22 -13.25
C THR A 205 -7.14 7.48 -13.90
N VAL A 206 -6.93 6.22 -13.53
CA VAL A 206 -5.97 5.36 -14.24
C VAL A 206 -6.39 5.22 -15.70
N GLU A 207 -5.47 5.58 -16.58
CA GLU A 207 -5.69 5.71 -18.02
C GLU A 207 -6.16 4.39 -18.67
N GLU A 208 -6.91 4.53 -19.77
CA GLU A 208 -7.49 3.40 -20.51
C GLU A 208 -6.40 2.55 -21.18
N GLY A 209 -5.95 1.50 -20.49
CA GLY A 209 -4.94 0.57 -21.01
C GLY A 209 -4.44 -0.46 -19.99
N TYR A 210 -4.47 -0.16 -18.69
CA TYR A 210 -4.04 -1.10 -17.66
C TYR A 210 -5.04 -2.26 -17.47
N LYS A 211 -4.55 -3.50 -17.34
CA LYS A 211 -5.39 -4.63 -16.92
C LYS A 211 -6.00 -4.32 -15.55
N LYS A 212 -7.25 -4.73 -15.36
CA LYS A 212 -7.97 -4.63 -14.09
C LYS A 212 -8.26 -6.02 -13.51
N LEU A 213 -8.33 -6.10 -12.18
CA LEU A 213 -8.81 -7.27 -11.44
C LEU A 213 -10.03 -6.89 -10.61
N LYS A 214 -11.06 -7.73 -10.58
CA LYS A 214 -12.28 -7.47 -9.81
C LYS A 214 -12.12 -8.05 -8.40
N VAL A 215 -12.22 -7.19 -7.38
CA VAL A 215 -12.14 -7.55 -5.95
C VAL A 215 -13.18 -6.76 -5.17
N LEU A 216 -13.99 -7.46 -4.36
CA LEU A 216 -15.20 -6.94 -3.70
C LEU A 216 -16.07 -6.11 -4.64
N SER A 217 -16.31 -6.65 -5.84
CA SER A 217 -17.04 -6.03 -6.96
C SER A 217 -16.54 -4.66 -7.41
N LYS A 218 -15.26 -4.34 -7.17
CA LYS A 218 -14.59 -3.14 -7.66
C LYS A 218 -13.40 -3.51 -8.53
N GLU A 219 -13.18 -2.73 -9.58
CA GLU A 219 -12.05 -2.95 -10.48
C GLU A 219 -10.80 -2.27 -9.93
N ILE A 220 -9.75 -3.04 -9.68
CA ILE A 220 -8.44 -2.56 -9.22
C ILE A 220 -7.48 -2.61 -10.42
N PRO A 221 -6.75 -1.51 -10.74
CA PRO A 221 -5.70 -1.54 -11.75
C PRO A 221 -4.52 -2.39 -11.26
N ILE A 222 -4.05 -3.31 -12.09
CA ILE A 222 -3.04 -4.31 -11.71
C ILE A 222 -1.81 -4.31 -12.62
N LEU A 223 -0.65 -4.56 -12.00
CA LEU A 223 0.62 -4.85 -12.65
C LEU A 223 0.96 -6.33 -12.44
N ARG A 224 1.36 -7.03 -13.49
CA ARG A 224 1.82 -8.43 -13.39
C ARG A 224 3.18 -8.50 -12.70
N ARG A 225 3.39 -9.45 -11.77
CA ARG A 225 4.74 -9.78 -11.29
C ARG A 225 5.55 -10.52 -12.35
N TRP A 226 6.83 -10.20 -12.43
CA TRP A 226 7.77 -10.75 -13.42
C TRP A 226 8.08 -12.24 -13.19
N ASP A 227 7.89 -12.73 -11.97
CA ASP A 227 8.22 -14.08 -11.49
C ASP A 227 7.18 -15.17 -11.86
N THR A 228 6.32 -14.90 -12.83
CA THR A 228 5.19 -15.79 -13.19
C THR A 228 5.28 -16.28 -14.63
N PRO A 229 5.05 -17.59 -14.90
CA PRO A 229 5.17 -18.16 -16.24
C PRO A 229 4.20 -17.48 -17.22
N SER A 230 4.71 -17.02 -18.36
CA SER A 230 3.89 -16.24 -19.29
C SER A 230 2.97 -17.12 -20.13
N THR A 231 1.73 -17.31 -19.66
CA THR A 231 0.61 -17.79 -20.48
C THR A 231 0.35 -16.82 -21.62
N SER A 232 0.93 -17.12 -22.79
CA SER A 232 0.97 -16.26 -23.96
C SER A 232 -0.34 -16.30 -24.76
N THR A 233 -1.36 -15.60 -24.29
CA THR A 233 -2.50 -15.19 -25.13
C THR A 233 -2.21 -13.78 -25.66
N THR A 234 -1.79 -13.71 -26.92
CA THR A 234 -1.28 -12.49 -27.55
C THR A 234 -2.39 -11.48 -27.84
N THR A 235 -2.31 -10.31 -27.21
CA THR A 235 -2.73 -9.05 -27.84
C THR A 235 -1.48 -8.19 -28.01
N SER A 236 -0.97 -8.12 -29.23
CA SER A 236 0.28 -7.42 -29.54
C SER A 236 0.04 -5.91 -29.61
N PHE A 237 0.48 -5.17 -28.58
CA PHE A 237 0.61 -3.72 -28.66
C PHE A 237 1.81 -3.36 -29.55
N GLN A 238 1.54 -2.81 -30.73
CA GLN A 238 2.55 -2.15 -31.57
C GLN A 238 2.68 -0.69 -31.12
N THR A 239 3.82 -0.33 -30.54
CA THR A 239 4.11 1.05 -30.10
C THR A 239 4.66 1.88 -31.27
N GLU A 240 3.78 2.37 -32.14
CA GLU A 240 4.18 3.32 -33.18
C GLU A 240 4.57 4.67 -32.55
N THR A 241 5.87 4.86 -32.34
CA THR A 241 6.45 6.10 -31.81
C THR A 241 6.47 7.17 -32.89
N SER A 242 5.33 7.81 -33.14
CA SER A 242 5.20 8.89 -34.13
C SER A 242 5.86 10.19 -33.66
N LEU A 243 7.19 10.26 -33.79
CA LEU A 243 7.96 11.49 -33.63
C LEU A 243 7.68 12.44 -34.80
N GLN A 244 6.71 13.34 -34.63
CA GLN A 244 6.50 14.44 -35.57
C GLN A 244 7.78 15.29 -35.70
N LYS A 245 8.32 15.36 -36.92
CA LYS A 245 9.39 16.29 -37.28
C LYS A 245 9.02 16.98 -38.59
N GLN A 246 8.70 18.26 -38.51
CA GLN A 246 8.39 19.06 -39.69
C GLN A 246 9.63 19.18 -40.60
N GLY A 247 9.43 18.99 -41.90
CA GLY A 247 10.41 19.24 -42.95
C GLY A 247 9.68 19.76 -44.19
N VAL A 248 10.00 20.97 -44.62
CA VAL A 248 9.28 21.69 -45.68
C VAL A 248 9.80 21.28 -47.06
N SER A 249 8.89 21.14 -48.03
CA SER A 249 9.22 21.30 -49.46
C SER A 249 8.00 21.77 -50.27
N HIS A 250 8.24 22.24 -51.49
CA HIS A 250 7.34 23.11 -52.26
C HIS A 250 6.44 22.40 -53.29
N LYS A 251 5.37 23.12 -53.66
CA LYS A 251 4.64 23.06 -54.95
C LYS A 251 4.92 24.37 -55.72
N PRO A 252 4.55 24.54 -57.01
CA PRO A 252 3.88 23.61 -57.94
C PRO A 252 4.58 23.46 -59.32
N ASP A 253 4.04 22.65 -60.24
CA ASP A 253 3.41 23.17 -61.49
C ASP A 253 2.71 22.08 -62.33
N LYS A 254 2.23 22.42 -63.54
CA LYS A 254 1.18 21.72 -64.32
C LYS A 254 1.69 20.67 -65.34
N PRO A 255 0.91 19.60 -65.61
CA PRO A 255 1.07 18.71 -66.78
C PRO A 255 0.07 19.05 -67.91
N PRO A 256 0.19 18.37 -69.08
CA PRO A 256 -0.97 17.98 -69.87
C PRO A 256 -0.97 16.50 -70.33
N SER A 257 -2.18 16.01 -70.62
CA SER A 257 -2.60 14.95 -71.57
C SER A 257 -2.16 13.48 -71.43
N ASP A 258 -3.01 12.47 -71.67
CA ASP A 258 -4.49 12.24 -71.63
C ASP A 258 -4.65 10.69 -71.82
N ASP A 259 -5.76 9.97 -72.05
CA ASP A 259 -7.19 10.24 -72.34
C ASP A 259 -8.06 9.02 -71.91
N VAL A 260 -9.39 9.08 -72.11
CA VAL A 260 -10.34 8.01 -72.53
C VAL A 260 -10.36 6.63 -71.80
N LYS A 261 -11.50 6.02 -71.41
CA LYS A 261 -12.90 6.49 -71.23
C LYS A 261 -13.78 5.35 -70.63
N SER A 262 -14.40 5.58 -69.47
CA SER A 262 -15.67 4.94 -69.00
C SER A 262 -15.69 3.38 -68.95
N THR A 263 -16.73 2.66 -68.49
CA THR A 263 -17.99 2.91 -67.72
C THR A 263 -18.20 1.62 -66.92
N SER A 264 -18.31 1.61 -65.59
CA SER A 264 -19.54 1.88 -64.80
C SER A 264 -20.61 0.76 -64.82
N ILE A 265 -21.21 0.54 -63.64
CA ILE A 265 -22.56 -0.04 -63.38
C ILE A 265 -22.68 -1.57 -63.39
N ASP A 266 -23.46 -2.23 -62.51
CA ASP A 266 -23.87 -1.97 -61.10
C ASP A 266 -24.58 -3.26 -60.56
N LEU A 267 -25.07 -3.27 -59.30
CA LEU A 267 -26.19 -4.06 -58.71
C LEU A 267 -26.50 -5.49 -59.28
N GLY A 268 -26.67 -6.54 -58.46
CA GLY A 268 -27.42 -6.59 -57.21
C GLY A 268 -27.77 -8.03 -56.77
N PRO A 269 -28.67 -8.26 -55.79
CA PRO A 269 -28.58 -9.41 -54.88
C PRO A 269 -29.77 -10.41 -54.88
N SER A 270 -29.81 -11.28 -53.86
CA SER A 270 -30.89 -12.22 -53.43
C SER A 270 -30.93 -13.62 -54.08
N ALA A 271 -31.46 -14.69 -53.45
CA ALA A 271 -31.66 -15.01 -52.01
C ALA A 271 -32.14 -16.48 -51.80
N SER A 272 -32.06 -16.96 -50.55
CA SER A 272 -32.96 -17.95 -49.89
C SER A 272 -32.95 -19.46 -50.21
N ALA A 273 -33.12 -20.23 -49.11
CA ALA A 273 -33.78 -21.55 -48.99
C ALA A 273 -33.12 -22.81 -49.61
N ALA A 274 -33.38 -24.04 -49.15
CA ALA A 274 -33.76 -24.59 -47.82
C ALA A 274 -33.74 -26.14 -47.86
N GLY A 275 -33.61 -26.82 -46.71
CA GLY A 275 -34.21 -28.16 -46.50
C GLY A 275 -33.31 -29.40 -46.28
N ASP A 276 -33.74 -30.18 -45.28
CA ASP A 276 -33.86 -31.65 -45.21
C ASP A 276 -32.72 -32.67 -44.89
N VAL A 277 -33.03 -33.42 -43.80
CA VAL A 277 -32.97 -34.89 -43.61
C VAL A 277 -31.63 -35.61 -43.32
N SER A 278 -31.59 -36.24 -42.14
CA SER A 278 -30.63 -37.27 -41.68
C SER A 278 -31.17 -38.70 -41.94
N PRO A 279 -30.37 -39.79 -41.78
CA PRO A 279 -30.49 -40.55 -40.52
C PRO A 279 -29.25 -41.37 -40.03
N SER A 280 -29.27 -41.75 -38.73
CA SER A 280 -28.72 -42.97 -38.07
C SER A 280 -27.27 -43.44 -38.32
N HIS A 281 -26.34 -43.39 -37.35
CA HIS A 281 -26.08 -44.35 -36.21
C HIS A 281 -25.19 -45.57 -36.57
N PRO A 282 -24.53 -46.28 -35.60
CA PRO A 282 -24.25 -46.02 -34.17
C PRO A 282 -22.72 -45.76 -33.93
N SER A 283 -22.04 -45.83 -32.77
CA SER A 283 -22.29 -46.46 -31.44
C SER A 283 -21.46 -45.86 -30.28
N SER A 284 -21.93 -46.06 -29.03
CA SER A 284 -21.23 -46.13 -27.71
C SER A 284 -19.77 -45.64 -27.56
N SER A 285 -19.36 -44.94 -26.48
CA SER A 285 -19.68 -45.24 -25.06
C SER A 285 -19.42 -44.07 -24.08
N SER A 286 -20.14 -44.05 -22.95
CA SER A 286 -19.84 -43.20 -21.77
C SER A 286 -18.77 -43.84 -20.85
N PRO A 287 -18.20 -43.08 -19.89
CA PRO A 287 -18.68 -43.28 -18.50
C PRO A 287 -18.90 -41.98 -17.68
N SER A 288 -19.54 -42.17 -16.52
CA SER A 288 -20.00 -41.14 -15.56
C SER A 288 -18.87 -40.58 -14.64
N PRO A 289 -19.07 -39.48 -13.88
CA PRO A 289 -17.98 -38.80 -13.19
C PRO A 289 -17.53 -39.48 -11.89
N SER A 290 -16.21 -39.49 -11.65
CA SER A 290 -15.60 -40.08 -10.46
C SER A 290 -15.69 -39.17 -9.23
N VAL A 291 -16.42 -39.61 -8.21
CA VAL A 291 -16.34 -39.08 -6.85
C VAL A 291 -14.97 -39.41 -6.25
N LEU A 292 -14.36 -38.49 -5.50
CA LEU A 292 -13.17 -38.76 -4.68
C LEU A 292 -13.51 -38.68 -3.17
N PRO A 293 -12.92 -39.56 -2.33
CA PRO A 293 -13.37 -39.77 -0.97
C PRO A 293 -12.80 -38.77 0.05
N VAL A 294 -13.57 -38.52 1.11
CA VAL A 294 -13.09 -37.83 2.32
C VAL A 294 -12.46 -38.86 3.27
N SER A 295 -11.13 -38.91 3.31
CA SER A 295 -10.38 -39.59 4.37
C SER A 295 -9.88 -38.57 5.40
N ARG A 296 -10.19 -38.81 6.68
CA ARG A 296 -9.97 -37.86 7.79
C ARG A 296 -8.91 -38.41 8.74
N THR A 297 -7.69 -37.89 8.67
CA THR A 297 -6.64 -38.10 9.67
C THR A 297 -6.14 -36.76 10.21
N ALA A 298 -5.77 -36.73 11.48
CA ALA A 298 -5.31 -35.51 12.16
C ALA A 298 -3.80 -35.55 12.39
N GLY A 299 -3.16 -34.38 12.41
CA GLY A 299 -1.82 -34.20 12.95
C GLY A 299 -0.82 -33.50 12.02
N THR A 300 0.05 -32.71 12.65
CA THR A 300 1.28 -32.11 12.11
C THR A 300 1.10 -31.00 11.07
N ALA A 301 1.72 -29.85 11.33
CA ALA A 301 1.77 -28.74 10.38
C ALA A 301 2.86 -28.98 9.32
N ALA A 302 2.51 -28.79 8.04
CA ALA A 302 3.46 -28.77 6.94
C ALA A 302 3.08 -27.64 5.97
N GLY A 303 4.06 -26.86 5.51
CA GLY A 303 3.88 -25.83 4.49
C GLY A 303 3.62 -26.46 3.13
N SER A 304 2.37 -26.80 2.83
CA SER A 304 2.00 -27.50 1.60
C SER A 304 1.78 -26.54 0.42
N SER A 305 2.33 -26.90 -0.73
CA SER A 305 2.49 -26.05 -1.92
C SER A 305 1.17 -25.66 -2.59
N ILE A 306 0.69 -24.44 -2.32
CA ILE A 306 -0.44 -23.83 -3.03
C ILE A 306 -0.21 -23.83 -4.56
N SER A 307 1.04 -23.64 -5.00
CA SER A 307 1.45 -23.69 -6.41
C SER A 307 1.08 -24.99 -7.13
N ALA A 308 0.89 -26.11 -6.41
CA ALA A 308 0.51 -27.39 -7.01
C ALA A 308 -0.94 -27.43 -7.53
N ARG A 309 -1.83 -26.54 -7.05
CA ARG A 309 -3.22 -26.44 -7.55
C ARG A 309 -3.40 -25.42 -8.67
N TYR A 310 -2.50 -24.44 -8.78
CA TYR A 310 -2.62 -23.31 -9.70
C TYR A 310 -1.26 -22.96 -10.35
N PRO A 311 -0.59 -23.91 -11.04
CA PRO A 311 0.80 -23.72 -11.49
C PRO A 311 0.99 -22.63 -12.56
N ASN A 312 -0.08 -22.21 -13.24
CA ASN A 312 -0.06 -21.29 -14.37
C ASN A 312 -0.85 -19.99 -14.14
N GLU A 313 -1.38 -19.75 -12.93
CA GLU A 313 -2.16 -18.54 -12.64
C GLU A 313 -1.24 -17.33 -12.42
N PRO A 314 -1.43 -16.21 -13.15
CA PRO A 314 -0.61 -15.02 -12.99
C PRO A 314 -0.85 -14.32 -11.64
N ILE A 315 0.24 -13.82 -11.08
CA ILE A 315 0.29 -13.10 -9.81
C ILE A 315 0.42 -11.59 -10.08
N TYR A 316 -0.29 -10.79 -9.27
CA TYR A 316 -0.48 -9.36 -9.49
C TYR A 316 -0.08 -8.48 -8.29
N TRP A 317 0.41 -7.29 -8.59
CA TRP A 317 0.41 -6.12 -7.70
C TRP A 317 -0.77 -5.22 -8.04
N SER A 318 -1.26 -4.42 -7.08
CA SER A 318 -2.08 -3.27 -7.41
C SER A 318 -1.20 -2.07 -7.78
N LEU A 319 -1.54 -1.40 -8.87
CA LEU A 319 -0.95 -0.12 -9.26
C LEU A 319 -1.45 1.02 -8.38
N CYS A 320 -0.56 1.93 -8.01
CA CYS A 320 -0.89 3.15 -7.27
C CYS A 320 -0.96 4.35 -8.23
N PRO A 321 -2.15 4.93 -8.50
CA PRO A 321 -2.30 6.03 -9.46
C PRO A 321 -1.41 7.22 -9.11
N SER A 322 -1.40 7.57 -7.82
CA SER A 322 -0.58 8.63 -7.22
C SER A 322 0.93 8.43 -7.33
N LEU A 323 1.41 7.25 -7.74
CA LEU A 323 2.83 6.99 -8.04
C LEU A 323 3.12 6.93 -9.54
N LEU A 324 2.14 6.61 -10.39
CA LEU A 324 2.29 6.66 -11.85
C LEU A 324 2.53 8.10 -12.35
N SER A 325 1.92 9.09 -11.69
CA SER A 325 2.12 10.51 -11.99
C SER A 325 3.38 11.13 -11.37
N GLN A 326 4.20 10.37 -10.65
CA GLN A 326 5.45 10.86 -10.03
C GLN A 326 6.70 10.40 -10.81
N PRO A 327 7.71 11.27 -11.00
CA PRO A 327 8.96 10.85 -11.62
C PRO A 327 9.70 9.83 -10.72
N PRO A 328 10.34 8.79 -11.30
CA PRO A 328 10.82 7.62 -10.56
C PRO A 328 11.91 7.90 -9.51
N THR A 329 12.55 9.08 -9.56
CA THR A 329 13.57 9.52 -8.59
C THR A 329 13.01 10.24 -7.35
N ALA A 330 11.70 10.51 -7.27
CA ALA A 330 11.12 11.34 -6.22
C ALA A 330 10.67 10.59 -4.94
N SER A 331 10.32 9.31 -5.05
CA SER A 331 9.52 8.61 -4.04
C SER A 331 10.30 8.10 -2.82
N LYS A 332 10.66 9.00 -1.90
CA LYS A 332 11.13 8.68 -0.53
C LYS A 332 10.15 7.83 0.31
N LEU A 333 8.97 7.55 -0.22
CA LEU A 333 7.90 6.75 0.37
C LEU A 333 7.83 5.32 -0.19
N ASN A 334 8.57 5.00 -1.26
CA ASN A 334 8.52 3.68 -1.89
C ASN A 334 9.94 3.13 -2.15
N PRO A 335 10.38 2.08 -1.42
CA PRO A 335 11.71 1.50 -1.56
C PRO A 335 11.85 0.57 -2.78
N SER A 336 10.76 0.21 -3.46
CA SER A 336 10.76 -0.74 -4.57
C SER A 336 10.94 -0.12 -5.97
N ALA A 337 10.92 1.21 -6.07
CA ALA A 337 10.88 1.99 -7.32
C ALA A 337 9.69 1.69 -8.28
N LEU A 338 8.88 0.65 -8.03
CA LEU A 338 7.69 0.31 -8.81
C LEU A 338 6.46 1.13 -8.34
N PRO A 339 5.57 1.57 -9.26
CA PRO A 339 4.39 2.37 -8.94
C PRO A 339 3.23 1.52 -8.38
N ILE A 340 3.50 0.76 -7.32
CA ILE A 340 2.58 -0.23 -6.72
C ILE A 340 2.21 0.09 -5.27
N HIS A 341 1.07 -0.42 -4.82
CA HIS A 341 0.70 -0.42 -3.40
C HIS A 341 1.55 -1.44 -2.62
N LEU A 342 2.30 -0.96 -1.64
CA LEU A 342 3.31 -1.75 -0.92
C LEU A 342 2.71 -2.75 0.09
N PRO A 343 3.00 -4.06 -0.02
CA PRO A 343 2.47 -5.08 0.88
C PRO A 343 2.78 -4.84 2.37
N HIS A 344 4.06 -4.59 2.69
CA HIS A 344 4.50 -4.37 4.08
C HIS A 344 3.93 -3.09 4.70
N ALA A 345 3.57 -2.09 3.89
CA ALA A 345 2.90 -0.89 4.37
C ALA A 345 1.46 -1.20 4.78
N ALA A 346 0.74 -1.98 3.97
CA ALA A 346 -0.61 -2.46 4.26
C ALA A 346 -0.64 -3.39 5.50
N HIS A 347 0.27 -4.37 5.57
CA HIS A 347 0.44 -5.23 6.73
C HIS A 347 0.77 -4.43 8.00
N SER A 348 1.71 -3.49 7.93
CA SER A 348 2.04 -2.59 9.03
C SER A 348 0.87 -1.68 9.45
N TYR A 349 -0.01 -1.31 8.52
CA TYR A 349 -1.21 -0.54 8.84
C TYR A 349 -2.27 -1.42 9.53
N LEU A 350 -2.51 -2.63 9.03
CA LEU A 350 -3.44 -3.60 9.60
C LEU A 350 -3.04 -3.99 11.04
N THR A 351 -1.82 -4.49 11.22
CA THR A 351 -1.32 -4.97 12.52
C THR A 351 -1.23 -3.87 13.58
N ARG A 352 -1.03 -2.60 13.18
CA ARG A 352 -1.04 -1.44 14.09
C ARG A 352 -2.43 -0.86 14.37
N SER A 353 -3.46 -1.28 13.63
CA SER A 353 -4.83 -0.76 13.77
C SER A 353 -5.70 -1.56 14.73
N PHE A 354 -5.31 -2.81 15.04
CA PHE A 354 -6.02 -3.71 15.94
C PHE A 354 -5.11 -4.12 17.12
N SER A 355 -5.70 -4.36 18.28
CA SER A 355 -4.99 -4.98 19.42
C SER A 355 -4.54 -6.40 19.06
N GLN A 356 -3.42 -6.85 19.63
CA GLN A 356 -2.83 -8.17 19.36
C GLN A 356 -3.81 -9.33 19.60
N ASP A 357 -4.73 -9.19 20.56
CA ASP A 357 -5.74 -10.20 20.92
C ASP A 357 -7.01 -10.08 20.07
N LYS A 358 -7.26 -8.90 19.47
CA LYS A 358 -8.49 -8.60 18.71
C LYS A 358 -8.37 -8.91 17.22
N LEU A 359 -7.17 -8.81 16.63
CA LEU A 359 -6.94 -9.20 15.23
C LEU A 359 -7.16 -10.72 14.99
N PRO A 360 -6.68 -11.65 15.83
CA PRO A 360 -6.95 -13.09 15.69
C PRO A 360 -8.44 -13.45 15.74
N LEU A 361 -9.21 -12.78 16.60
CA LEU A 361 -10.66 -12.97 16.73
C LEU A 361 -11.41 -12.41 15.51
N LEU A 362 -10.99 -11.25 14.97
CA LEU A 362 -11.55 -10.70 13.73
C LEU A 362 -11.26 -11.63 12.53
N LEU A 363 -10.02 -12.08 12.38
CA LEU A 363 -9.64 -13.02 11.32
C LEU A 363 -10.43 -14.34 11.46
N GLY A 364 -10.57 -14.87 12.68
CA GLY A 364 -11.40 -16.05 12.97
C GLY A 364 -12.87 -15.87 12.58
N ALA A 365 -13.50 -14.76 12.97
CA ALA A 365 -14.88 -14.44 12.61
C ALA A 365 -15.08 -14.36 11.08
N LEU A 366 -14.10 -13.81 10.36
CA LEU A 366 -14.11 -13.73 8.90
C LEU A 366 -13.88 -15.10 8.25
N HIS A 367 -12.89 -15.88 8.69
CA HIS A 367 -12.66 -17.23 8.18
C HIS A 367 -13.90 -18.13 8.37
N LEU A 368 -14.55 -18.08 9.54
CA LEU A 368 -15.82 -18.77 9.81
C LEU A 368 -16.98 -18.28 8.92
N LEU A 369 -16.98 -17.00 8.51
CA LEU A 369 -17.93 -16.46 7.54
C LEU A 369 -17.73 -17.11 6.16
N TYR A 370 -16.52 -17.01 5.60
CA TYR A 370 -16.22 -17.56 4.26
C TYR A 370 -16.30 -19.09 4.22
N GLU A 371 -15.85 -19.80 5.25
CA GLU A 371 -15.94 -21.28 5.37
C GLU A 371 -17.39 -21.79 5.31
N SER A 372 -18.37 -21.01 5.78
CA SER A 372 -19.79 -21.39 5.67
C SER A 372 -20.34 -21.26 4.24
N TRP A 373 -19.79 -20.36 3.42
CA TRP A 373 -20.30 -20.06 2.08
C TRP A 373 -19.49 -20.69 0.93
N VAL A 374 -18.24 -21.11 1.16
CA VAL A 374 -17.32 -21.61 0.10
C VAL A 374 -17.82 -22.88 -0.63
N ASN A 375 -18.70 -23.66 0.01
CA ASN A 375 -19.33 -24.85 -0.60
C ASN A 375 -20.71 -24.55 -1.21
N ALA A 376 -21.19 -23.31 -1.14
CA ALA A 376 -22.53 -22.89 -1.54
C ALA A 376 -22.56 -21.75 -2.58
N LEU A 377 -21.41 -21.16 -2.89
CA LEU A 377 -21.21 -20.11 -3.90
C LEU A 377 -19.87 -20.36 -4.62
N ASP A 378 -19.78 -19.98 -5.89
CA ASP A 378 -18.51 -19.92 -6.60
C ASP A 378 -17.68 -18.68 -6.18
N ALA A 379 -16.46 -18.55 -6.70
CA ALA A 379 -15.60 -17.42 -6.35
C ALA A 379 -16.17 -16.05 -6.78
N VAL A 380 -16.94 -15.98 -7.87
CA VAL A 380 -17.49 -14.73 -8.42
C VAL A 380 -18.71 -14.25 -7.63
N ASP A 381 -19.59 -15.18 -7.24
CA ASP A 381 -20.74 -14.90 -6.38
C ASP A 381 -20.30 -14.60 -4.94
N LEU A 382 -19.27 -15.30 -4.45
CA LEU A 382 -18.64 -15.02 -3.17
C LEU A 382 -18.06 -13.61 -3.13
N ASP A 383 -17.30 -13.18 -4.16
CA ASP A 383 -16.79 -11.80 -4.27
C ASP A 383 -17.93 -10.75 -4.28
N ARG A 384 -18.98 -10.99 -5.08
CA ARG A 384 -20.16 -10.12 -5.16
C ARG A 384 -20.88 -9.97 -3.83
N LYS A 385 -21.05 -11.07 -3.09
CA LYS A 385 -21.72 -11.08 -1.79
C LYS A 385 -20.88 -10.45 -0.68
N SER A 386 -19.56 -10.58 -0.78
CA SER A 386 -18.59 -10.10 0.21
C SER A 386 -18.62 -8.58 0.40
N TRP A 387 -18.82 -7.78 -0.66
CA TRP A 387 -18.97 -6.33 -0.51
C TRP A 387 -20.22 -5.94 0.31
N ASN A 388 -21.32 -6.68 0.14
CA ASN A 388 -22.57 -6.43 0.87
C ASN A 388 -22.43 -6.80 2.36
N TRP A 389 -21.75 -7.90 2.67
CA TRP A 389 -21.38 -8.25 4.06
C TRP A 389 -20.57 -7.12 4.70
N TYR A 390 -19.47 -6.67 4.06
CA TYR A 390 -18.68 -5.54 4.56
C TYR A 390 -19.55 -4.29 4.81
N CYS A 391 -20.45 -3.95 3.88
CA CYS A 391 -21.33 -2.80 4.03
C CYS A 391 -22.31 -2.91 5.21
N SER A 392 -22.66 -4.13 5.65
CA SER A 392 -23.53 -4.37 6.81
C SER A 392 -22.80 -4.40 8.16
N ILE A 393 -21.51 -4.76 8.20
CA ILE A 393 -20.71 -4.86 9.45
C ILE A 393 -19.76 -3.68 9.70
N ARG A 394 -19.58 -2.78 8.72
CA ARG A 394 -18.66 -1.65 8.82
C ARG A 394 -19.05 -0.69 9.96
N PRO A 395 -18.08 -0.03 10.62
CA PRO A 395 -18.36 0.96 11.65
C PRO A 395 -19.38 2.03 11.19
N THR A 396 -20.43 2.20 11.98
CA THR A 396 -21.26 3.42 11.97
C THR A 396 -20.42 4.55 12.55
N VAL A 397 -20.37 5.65 11.80
CA VAL A 397 -19.77 6.95 12.14
C VAL A 397 -20.62 8.01 11.44
N GLU A 398 -20.48 9.27 11.84
CA GLU A 398 -21.20 10.42 11.29
C GLU A 398 -21.09 10.51 9.76
N ASP A 399 -22.09 11.14 9.14
CA ASP A 399 -22.11 11.38 7.70
C ASP A 399 -21.36 12.66 7.30
N GLY A 400 -21.11 12.82 6.00
CA GLY A 400 -20.30 13.93 5.49
C GLY A 400 -18.82 13.85 5.90
N PRO A 401 -18.12 14.99 6.03
CA PRO A 401 -16.69 15.05 6.38
C PRO A 401 -16.38 14.71 7.83
N GLU A 402 -17.31 14.86 8.78
CA GLU A 402 -17.02 14.75 10.22
C GLU A 402 -16.70 13.31 10.63
N GLY A 403 -17.44 12.32 10.09
CA GLY A 403 -17.10 10.90 10.24
C GLY A 403 -15.91 10.42 9.40
N TRP A 404 -15.22 11.29 8.65
CA TRP A 404 -14.06 10.88 7.84
C TRP A 404 -12.90 10.42 8.72
N GLY A 405 -12.53 9.15 8.59
CA GLY A 405 -11.55 8.53 9.47
C GLY A 405 -12.03 8.33 10.91
N GLY A 406 -13.33 8.50 11.19
CA GLY A 406 -13.93 8.19 12.48
C GLY A 406 -13.78 6.71 12.88
N LYS A 407 -13.97 6.43 14.17
CA LYS A 407 -14.03 5.07 14.72
C LYS A 407 -15.42 4.75 15.20
N GLY A 408 -15.86 3.52 14.99
CA GLY A 408 -17.12 3.00 15.53
C GLY A 408 -16.99 1.57 16.04
N PRO A 409 -17.98 1.09 16.80
CA PRO A 409 -18.03 -0.29 17.28
C PRO A 409 -18.37 -1.26 16.14
N VAL A 410 -17.76 -2.45 16.19
CA VAL A 410 -18.03 -3.61 15.33
C VAL A 410 -18.12 -4.83 16.24
N LYS A 411 -19.28 -5.47 16.31
CA LYS A 411 -19.49 -6.70 17.10
C LYS A 411 -19.17 -7.90 16.22
N LEU A 412 -18.30 -8.79 16.65
CA LEU A 412 -17.94 -9.94 15.80
C LEU A 412 -19.08 -10.97 15.71
N LYS A 413 -20.03 -10.96 16.65
CA LYS A 413 -21.32 -11.68 16.55
C LYS A 413 -22.09 -11.34 15.27
N ASP A 414 -22.04 -10.10 14.82
CA ASP A 414 -22.77 -9.65 13.64
C ASP A 414 -22.14 -10.28 12.37
N ILE A 415 -20.82 -10.47 12.36
CA ILE A 415 -20.10 -11.24 11.33
C ILE A 415 -20.50 -12.72 11.36
N LEU A 416 -20.51 -13.36 12.54
CA LEU A 416 -20.95 -14.75 12.70
C LEU A 416 -22.41 -14.97 12.28
N SER A 417 -23.25 -13.92 12.32
CA SER A 417 -24.66 -13.95 11.96
C SER A 417 -24.91 -13.93 10.44
N LEU A 418 -23.89 -13.54 9.65
CA LEU A 418 -23.92 -13.55 8.18
C LEU A 418 -23.55 -14.92 7.56
N ARG A 419 -23.19 -15.90 8.40
CA ARG A 419 -22.85 -17.26 7.96
C ARG A 419 -24.01 -17.94 7.24
N HIS A 420 -23.67 -18.85 6.34
CA HIS A 420 -24.64 -19.72 5.70
C HIS A 420 -25.29 -20.62 6.77
N LYS A 421 -26.53 -20.31 7.10
CA LYS A 421 -27.42 -21.22 7.82
C LYS A 421 -27.83 -22.27 6.80
N GLY A 422 -27.08 -23.37 6.73
CA GLY A 422 -27.19 -24.38 5.68
C GLY A 422 -28.64 -24.78 5.44
N GLY A 423 -29.14 -24.53 4.22
CA GLY A 423 -30.53 -24.74 3.87
C GLY A 423 -30.93 -26.20 3.95
N VAL A 424 -31.62 -26.58 5.02
CA VAL A 424 -32.46 -27.79 5.05
C VAL A 424 -33.78 -27.43 4.36
N ASP A 425 -33.70 -27.13 3.06
CA ASP A 425 -34.87 -27.04 2.19
C ASP A 425 -35.36 -28.47 1.89
N LEU A 426 -36.07 -29.03 2.87
CA LEU A 426 -36.94 -30.19 2.68
C LEU A 426 -38.24 -29.70 2.03
N ARG A 427 -38.31 -29.80 0.71
CA ARG A 427 -39.50 -29.61 -0.11
C ARG A 427 -39.52 -30.60 -1.26
#